data_AF-A0A970GJX1-F1
#
_entry.id   AF-A0A970GJX1-F1
#
_cell.length_a   1.000
_cell.length_b   1.000
_cell.length_c   1.000
_cell.angle_alpha   90.00
_cell.angle_beta   90.00
_cell.angle_gamma   90.00
#
_symmetry.space_group_name_H-M   'P 1'
#
loop_
_entity.id
_entity.type
_entity.pdbx_description
1 polymer ?
#
loop_
_entity_poly.entity_id
_entity_poly.type
_entity_poly.pdbx_seq_one_letter_code
_entity_poly.pdbx_strand_id
1 'polypeptide(L)'
;MSDCWDAEDILQDVFVKLLANTSKLRDESQLEPWLYRVARNSVIDYYRKKKDLSLDVDYIEGVTPYVEEQANLNREAAACLKTMLPELLPTYLEPLVLHYVWGYKHSEIAQRLGLTISGSKTRVQRARKQLREALGQCCDFEFDAYGNVVDYRPKVDANCLC
;
A
#
# COMPACT_ATOMS: atom_id res chain seq x y z
N MET A 1 -6.63 -5.85 -25.50
CA MET A 1 -5.99 -7.13 -25.90
C MET A 1 -4.60 -7.34 -25.31
N SER A 2 -3.94 -6.31 -24.73
CA SER A 2 -2.63 -6.48 -24.07
C SER A 2 -2.72 -7.03 -22.64
N ASP A 3 -3.86 -6.84 -21.96
CA ASP A 3 -3.97 -7.12 -20.52
C ASP A 3 -3.93 -8.60 -20.12
N CYS A 4 -4.34 -9.53 -20.99
CA CYS A 4 -4.35 -10.96 -20.62
C CYS A 4 -2.93 -11.56 -20.57
N TRP A 5 -2.09 -11.22 -21.54
CA TRP A 5 -0.69 -11.67 -21.57
C TRP A 5 0.13 -11.02 -20.45
N ASP A 6 -0.10 -9.73 -20.19
CA ASP A 6 0.52 -9.04 -19.07
C ASP A 6 0.13 -9.68 -17.72
N ALA A 7 -1.15 -10.05 -17.56
CA ALA A 7 -1.63 -10.72 -16.35
C ALA A 7 -1.03 -12.13 -16.20
N GLU A 8 -0.91 -12.90 -17.28
CA GLU A 8 -0.27 -14.22 -17.28
C GLU A 8 1.22 -14.15 -16.90
N ASP A 9 1.96 -13.17 -17.44
CA ASP A 9 3.36 -12.94 -17.11
C ASP A 9 3.55 -12.59 -15.61
N ILE A 10 2.71 -11.68 -15.10
CA ILE A 10 2.73 -11.29 -13.69
C ILE A 10 2.39 -12.49 -12.81
N LEU A 11 1.37 -13.26 -13.18
CA LEU A 11 0.94 -14.45 -12.44
C LEU A 11 2.08 -15.47 -12.37
N GLN A 12 2.78 -15.71 -13.47
CA GLN A 12 3.92 -16.61 -13.52
C GLN A 12 5.03 -16.18 -12.55
N ASP A 13 5.39 -14.89 -12.53
CA ASP A 13 6.38 -14.34 -11.60
C ASP A 13 5.96 -14.50 -10.13
N VAL A 14 4.67 -14.30 -9.83
CA VAL A 14 4.11 -14.53 -8.49
C VAL A 14 4.23 -15.99 -8.07
N PHE A 15 3.89 -16.94 -8.94
CA PHE A 15 4.02 -18.36 -8.64
C PHE A 15 5.47 -18.80 -8.44
N VAL A 16 6.40 -18.29 -9.25
CA VAL A 16 7.84 -18.56 -9.07
C VAL A 16 8.30 -18.07 -7.69
N LYS A 17 7.91 -16.85 -7.30
CA LYS A 17 8.24 -16.29 -5.98
C LYS A 17 7.60 -17.07 -4.84
N LEU A 18 6.36 -17.53 -5.00
CA LEU A 18 5.67 -18.39 -4.05
C LEU A 18 6.46 -19.69 -3.83
N LEU A 19 6.73 -20.43 -4.90
CA LEU A 19 7.47 -21.70 -4.84
C LEU A 19 8.86 -21.52 -4.20
N ALA A 20 9.57 -20.43 -4.53
CA ALA A 20 10.89 -20.13 -3.96
C ALA A 20 10.87 -19.80 -2.46
N ASN A 21 9.73 -19.37 -1.91
CA ASN A 21 9.61 -18.97 -0.49
C ASN A 21 8.70 -19.89 0.34
N THR A 22 8.17 -20.97 -0.24
CA THR A 22 7.35 -21.98 0.46
C THR A 22 7.98 -22.46 1.77
N SER A 23 9.29 -22.66 1.82
CA SER A 23 10.02 -23.09 3.03
C SER A 23 9.99 -22.09 4.19
N LYS A 24 9.72 -20.81 3.91
CA LYS A 24 9.62 -19.71 4.88
C LYS A 24 8.18 -19.44 5.33
N LEU A 25 7.18 -19.97 4.61
CA LEU A 25 5.76 -19.80 4.86
C LEU A 25 5.21 -21.02 5.63
N ARG A 26 5.80 -21.29 6.80
CA ARG A 26 5.41 -22.42 7.66
C ARG A 26 4.12 -22.17 8.43
N ASP A 27 3.69 -20.92 8.50
CA ASP A 27 2.45 -20.49 9.10
C ASP A 27 1.46 -20.18 7.97
N GLU A 28 0.46 -21.06 7.82
CA GLU A 28 -0.59 -20.94 6.78
C GLU A 28 -1.35 -19.62 6.90
N SER A 29 -1.46 -19.08 8.12
CA SER A 29 -2.16 -17.81 8.38
C SER A 29 -1.46 -16.59 7.80
N GLN A 30 -0.17 -16.71 7.49
CA GLN A 30 0.64 -15.65 6.88
C GLN A 30 0.70 -15.77 5.35
N LEU A 31 0.22 -16.88 4.78
CA LEU A 31 0.33 -17.17 3.35
C LEU A 31 -0.44 -16.15 2.51
N GLU A 32 -1.71 -15.93 2.85
CA GLU A 32 -2.59 -15.05 2.07
C GLU A 32 -2.14 -13.57 2.11
N PRO A 33 -1.85 -12.96 3.29
CA PRO A 33 -1.33 -11.60 3.34
C PRO A 33 0.03 -11.44 2.63
N TRP A 34 0.88 -12.46 2.69
CA TRP A 34 2.16 -12.47 2.01
C TRP A 34 2.00 -12.57 0.49
N LEU A 35 1.12 -13.46 0.01
CA LEU A 35 0.88 -13.66 -1.41
C LEU A 35 0.28 -12.40 -2.04
N TYR A 36 -0.63 -11.72 -1.34
CA TYR A 36 -1.15 -10.41 -1.76
C TYR A 36 -0.04 -9.38 -1.93
N ARG A 37 0.88 -9.30 -0.96
CA ARG A 37 2.02 -8.38 -1.04
C ARG A 37 2.92 -8.70 -2.22
N VAL A 38 3.18 -9.98 -2.47
CA VAL A 38 3.99 -10.45 -3.60
C VAL A 38 3.30 -10.14 -4.93
N ALA A 39 2.01 -10.44 -5.06
CA ALA A 39 1.23 -10.14 -6.26
C ALA A 39 1.23 -8.64 -6.58
N ARG A 40 0.90 -7.82 -5.58
CA ARG A 40 0.92 -6.37 -5.71
C ARG A 40 2.28 -5.82 -6.13
N ASN A 41 3.35 -6.28 -5.49
CA ASN A 41 4.70 -5.84 -5.83
C ASN A 41 5.12 -6.30 -7.23
N SER A 42 4.70 -7.49 -7.66
CA SER A 42 5.00 -8.02 -9.00
C SER A 42 4.27 -7.22 -10.08
N VAL A 43 3.01 -6.83 -9.85
CA VAL A 43 2.28 -5.88 -10.70
C VAL A 43 3.03 -4.54 -10.80
N ILE A 44 3.41 -3.96 -9.66
CA ILE A 44 4.15 -2.70 -9.62
C ILE A 44 5.47 -2.81 -10.38
N ASP A 45 6.25 -3.86 -10.12
CA ASP A 45 7.53 -4.08 -10.78
C ASP A 45 7.38 -4.28 -12.30
N TYR A 46 6.36 -5.03 -12.72
CA TYR A 46 6.05 -5.25 -14.14
C TYR A 46 5.78 -3.93 -14.85
N TYR A 47 4.84 -3.14 -14.33
CA TYR A 47 4.51 -1.85 -14.94
C TYR A 47 5.64 -0.83 -14.80
N ARG A 48 6.44 -0.86 -13.73
CA ARG A 48 7.63 -0.02 -13.60
C ARG A 48 8.68 -0.33 -14.68
N LYS A 49 8.91 -1.61 -14.99
CA LYS A 49 9.82 -2.02 -16.07
C LYS A 49 9.27 -1.68 -17.46
N LYS A 50 7.95 -1.75 -17.63
CA LYS A 50 7.28 -1.43 -18.90
C LYS A 50 7.20 0.08 -19.16
N LYS A 51 7.28 0.91 -18.10
CA LYS A 51 7.01 2.35 -18.11
C LYS A 51 8.24 3.20 -17.77
N ASP A 52 9.37 2.99 -18.44
CA ASP A 52 10.54 3.88 -18.34
C ASP A 52 10.28 5.32 -18.89
N LEU A 53 9.03 5.76 -19.00
CA LEU A 53 8.62 7.07 -19.51
C LEU A 53 7.41 7.61 -18.73
N SER A 54 7.61 8.81 -18.17
CA SER A 54 6.62 9.74 -17.59
C SER A 54 5.85 9.35 -16.32
N LEU A 55 6.08 10.18 -15.31
CA LEU A 55 5.24 10.41 -14.12
C LEU A 55 3.79 10.61 -14.54
N ASP A 56 2.89 9.71 -14.16
CA ASP A 56 1.47 10.00 -14.11
C ASP A 56 0.88 9.29 -12.91
N VAL A 57 0.39 10.08 -11.96
CA VAL A 57 -0.15 9.65 -10.66
C VAL A 57 -1.58 9.12 -10.78
N ASP A 58 -2.19 9.23 -11.96
CA ASP A 58 -3.61 8.96 -12.17
C ASP A 58 -3.97 7.48 -12.45
N TYR A 59 -3.00 6.57 -12.59
CA TYR A 59 -3.31 5.17 -12.97
C TYR A 59 -3.37 4.20 -11.78
N ILE A 60 -4.14 4.55 -10.75
CA ILE A 60 -4.54 3.61 -9.68
C ILE A 60 -6.07 3.57 -9.60
N GLU A 61 -6.72 3.41 -10.75
CA GLU A 61 -8.08 2.88 -10.82
C GLU A 61 -8.00 1.51 -11.48
N GLY A 62 -8.41 0.45 -10.77
CA GLY A 62 -8.57 -0.87 -11.38
C GLY A 62 -8.23 -2.09 -10.53
N VAL A 63 -7.71 -1.94 -9.31
CA VAL A 63 -7.59 -3.11 -8.41
C VAL A 63 -8.77 -3.13 -7.45
N THR A 64 -9.90 -3.64 -7.93
CA THR A 64 -11.01 -4.06 -7.07
C THR A 64 -10.82 -5.53 -6.70
N PRO A 65 -10.54 -5.88 -5.44
CA PRO A 65 -10.68 -7.26 -4.99
C PRO A 65 -12.17 -7.56 -4.78
N TYR A 66 -12.64 -8.65 -5.37
CA TYR A 66 -13.96 -9.21 -5.06
C TYR A 66 -13.85 -10.00 -3.74
N VAL A 67 -14.10 -9.33 -2.61
CA VAL A 67 -14.31 -9.93 -1.28
C VAL A 67 -15.41 -9.12 -0.58
N GLU A 68 -16.64 -9.61 -0.61
CA GLU A 68 -17.84 -8.77 -0.70
C GLU A 68 -18.30 -8.06 0.60
N GLU A 69 -17.58 -8.21 1.72
CA GLU A 69 -17.97 -7.57 3.00
C GLU A 69 -16.79 -6.88 3.72
N GLN A 70 -15.65 -7.56 3.90
CA GLN A 70 -14.42 -6.94 4.45
C GLN A 70 -13.77 -5.93 3.51
N ALA A 71 -13.99 -6.04 2.19
CA ALA A 71 -13.53 -5.02 1.26
C ALA A 71 -14.30 -3.70 1.43
N ASN A 72 -15.54 -3.73 1.94
CA ASN A 72 -16.32 -2.51 2.15
C ASN A 72 -15.76 -1.67 3.30
N LEU A 73 -15.48 -2.28 4.47
CA LEU A 73 -14.90 -1.57 5.61
C LEU A 73 -13.50 -1.02 5.31
N ASN A 74 -12.65 -1.82 4.65
CA ASN A 74 -11.33 -1.35 4.22
C ASN A 74 -11.43 -0.22 3.17
N ARG A 75 -12.44 -0.24 2.29
CA ARG A 75 -12.67 0.81 1.28
C ARG A 75 -13.13 2.12 1.90
N GLU A 76 -14.00 2.06 2.91
CA GLU A 76 -14.44 3.23 3.69
C GLU A 76 -13.27 3.82 4.51
N ALA A 77 -12.51 2.97 5.19
CA ALA A 77 -11.28 3.38 5.88
C ALA A 77 -10.25 4.00 4.92
N ALA A 78 -10.13 3.46 3.71
CA ALA A 78 -9.26 3.99 2.66
C ALA A 78 -9.74 5.36 2.13
N ALA A 79 -11.05 5.62 2.11
CA ALA A 79 -11.58 6.93 1.73
C ALA A 79 -11.15 8.02 2.72
N CYS A 80 -11.19 7.73 4.03
CA CYS A 80 -10.67 8.62 5.08
C CYS A 80 -9.18 8.93 4.88
N LEU A 81 -8.38 7.90 4.54
CA LEU A 81 -6.95 8.09 4.28
C LEU A 81 -6.69 8.99 3.07
N LYS A 82 -7.51 8.89 2.01
CA LYS A 82 -7.36 9.73 0.81
C LYS A 82 -7.54 11.22 1.11
N THR A 83 -8.45 11.58 2.01
CA THR A 83 -8.66 12.99 2.41
C THR A 83 -7.57 13.51 3.34
N MET A 84 -6.92 12.63 4.10
CA MET A 84 -5.82 13.00 5.01
C MET A 84 -4.44 13.07 4.34
N LEU A 85 -4.24 12.39 3.20
CA LEU A 85 -2.95 12.39 2.50
C LEU A 85 -2.45 13.80 2.10
N PRO A 86 -3.30 14.71 1.60
CA PRO A 86 -2.90 16.08 1.27
C PRO A 86 -2.43 16.93 2.46
N GLU A 87 -2.84 16.59 3.68
CA GLU A 87 -2.45 17.32 4.91
C GLU A 87 -1.00 17.04 5.34
N LEU A 88 -0.39 15.98 4.80
CA LEU A 88 1.02 15.71 5.02
C LEU A 88 1.88 16.72 4.24
N LEU A 89 2.84 17.32 4.95
CA LEU A 89 3.92 18.07 4.31
C LEU A 89 4.58 17.24 3.20
N PRO A 90 4.92 17.83 2.03
CA PRO A 90 5.51 17.11 0.89
C PRO A 90 6.74 16.27 1.26
N THR A 91 7.56 16.79 2.18
CA THR A 91 8.73 16.12 2.78
C THR A 91 8.43 14.73 3.35
N TYR A 92 7.20 14.48 3.79
CA TYR A 92 6.73 13.20 4.35
C TYR A 92 5.85 12.43 3.37
N LEU A 93 4.99 13.12 2.62
CA LEU A 93 4.09 12.52 1.64
C LEU A 93 4.84 11.83 0.51
N GLU A 94 5.81 12.49 -0.11
CA GLU A 94 6.54 11.99 -1.28
C GLU A 94 7.27 10.66 -1.01
N PRO A 95 8.10 10.51 0.04
CA PRO A 95 8.73 9.22 0.34
C PRO A 95 7.72 8.15 0.79
N LEU A 96 6.60 8.53 1.43
CA LEU A 96 5.53 7.59 1.80
C LEU A 96 4.88 6.98 0.54
N VAL A 97 4.50 7.83 -0.42
CA VAL A 97 3.89 7.41 -1.69
C VAL A 97 4.87 6.58 -2.51
N LEU A 98 6.12 7.01 -2.66
CA LEU A 98 7.15 6.21 -3.35
C LEU A 98 7.31 4.82 -2.75
N HIS A 99 7.29 4.70 -1.41
CA HIS A 99 7.47 3.42 -0.74
C HIS A 99 6.23 2.53 -0.85
N TYR A 100 5.07 3.02 -0.42
CA TYR A 100 3.87 2.20 -0.29
C TYR A 100 3.10 2.07 -1.59
N VAL A 101 2.99 3.13 -2.37
CA VAL A 101 2.22 3.13 -3.62
C VAL A 101 3.07 2.54 -4.74
N TRP A 102 4.28 3.04 -4.92
CA TRP A 102 5.16 2.68 -6.04
C TRP A 102 6.19 1.59 -5.73
N GLY A 103 6.21 1.07 -4.50
CA GLY A 103 7.04 -0.08 -4.13
C GLY A 103 8.55 0.18 -4.09
N TYR A 104 9.00 1.43 -4.15
CA TYR A 104 10.43 1.74 -4.10
C TYR A 104 11.04 1.35 -2.75
N LYS A 105 12.24 0.76 -2.80
CA LYS A 105 13.09 0.50 -1.64
C LYS A 105 13.62 1.82 -1.09
N HIS A 106 13.86 1.87 0.22
CA HIS A 106 14.44 3.07 0.86
C HIS A 106 15.77 3.52 0.25
N SER A 107 16.56 2.61 -0.33
CA SER A 107 17.78 2.95 -1.07
C SER A 107 17.50 3.72 -2.36
N GLU A 108 16.49 3.31 -3.12
CA GLU A 108 16.07 3.98 -4.36
C GLU A 108 15.44 5.34 -4.06
N ILE A 109 14.62 5.42 -3.00
CA ILE A 109 14.03 6.69 -2.54
C ILE A 109 15.11 7.65 -2.06
N ALA A 110 16.10 7.15 -1.32
CA ALA A 110 17.21 7.95 -0.82
C ALA A 110 18.00 8.58 -1.98
N GLN A 111 18.32 7.79 -3.01
CA GLN A 111 18.99 8.29 -4.21
C GLN A 111 18.13 9.33 -4.94
N ARG A 112 16.84 9.05 -5.15
CA ARG A 112 15.92 9.91 -5.91
C ARG A 112 15.69 11.27 -5.26
N LEU A 113 15.59 11.30 -3.93
CA LEU A 113 15.25 12.51 -3.17
C LEU A 113 16.47 13.20 -2.53
N GLY A 114 17.70 12.74 -2.83
CA GLY A 114 18.93 13.28 -2.23
C GLY A 114 19.00 13.11 -0.71
N LEU A 115 18.50 11.98 -0.20
CA LEU A 115 18.46 11.66 1.23
C LEU A 115 19.45 10.55 1.58
N THR A 116 19.69 10.37 2.88
CA THR A 116 20.26 9.11 3.37
C THR A 116 19.18 8.03 3.44
N ILE A 117 19.56 6.75 3.40
CA ILE A 117 18.62 5.63 3.60
C ILE A 117 17.88 5.76 4.95
N SER A 118 18.60 6.16 6.00
CA SER A 118 18.01 6.46 7.31
C SER A 118 17.01 7.64 7.26
N GLY A 119 17.32 8.68 6.47
CA GLY A 119 16.43 9.81 6.23
C GLY A 119 15.13 9.39 5.53
N SER A 120 15.20 8.52 4.52
CA SER A 120 14.02 7.94 3.86
C SER A 120 13.15 7.16 4.86
N LYS A 121 13.75 6.24 5.62
CA LYS A 121 13.03 5.46 6.66
C LYS A 121 12.36 6.37 7.69
N THR A 122 13.09 7.36 8.19
CA THR A 122 12.58 8.32 9.19
C THR A 122 11.39 9.11 8.67
N ARG A 123 11.45 9.62 7.43
CA ARG A 123 10.35 10.38 6.83
C ARG A 123 9.11 9.51 6.62
N VAL A 124 9.27 8.29 6.10
CA VAL A 124 8.17 7.32 5.96
C VAL A 124 7.55 6.98 7.33
N GLN A 125 8.37 6.76 8.35
CA GLN A 125 7.87 6.48 9.70
C GLN A 125 7.09 7.66 10.29
N ARG A 126 7.58 8.89 10.11
CA ARG A 126 6.89 10.10 10.56
C ARG A 126 5.56 10.29 9.84
N ALA A 127 5.53 10.08 8.52
CA ALA A 127 4.30 10.12 7.73
C ALA A 127 3.24 9.14 8.26
N ARG A 128 3.64 7.87 8.52
CA ARG A 128 2.76 6.86 9.12
C ARG A 128 2.25 7.24 10.50
N LYS A 129 3.08 7.90 11.31
CA LYS A 129 2.68 8.34 12.65
C LYS A 129 1.59 9.41 12.56
N GLN A 130 1.78 10.43 11.71
CA GLN A 130 0.80 11.50 11.51
C GLN A 130 -0.52 10.95 10.97
N LEU A 131 -0.48 10.07 9.97
CA LEU A 131 -1.70 9.45 9.45
C LEU A 131 -2.43 8.62 10.51
N ARG A 132 -1.71 7.87 11.34
CA ARG A 132 -2.33 7.10 12.42
C ARG A 132 -3.00 8.01 13.45
N GLU A 133 -2.35 9.11 13.81
CA GLU A 133 -2.90 10.08 14.77
C GLU A 133 -4.16 10.75 14.20
N ALA A 134 -4.13 11.19 12.94
CA ALA A 134 -5.29 11.75 12.25
C ALA A 134 -6.45 10.74 12.14
N LEU A 135 -6.15 9.49 11.76
CA LEU A 135 -7.12 8.40 11.71
C LEU A 135 -7.77 8.13 13.07
N GLY A 136 -6.99 8.09 14.15
CA GLY A 136 -7.51 7.82 15.50
C GLY A 136 -8.35 8.96 16.09
N GLN A 137 -8.15 10.20 15.63
CA GLN A 137 -9.02 11.32 15.97
C GLN A 137 -10.38 11.20 15.29
N CYS A 138 -10.39 10.65 14.07
CA CYS A 138 -11.58 10.53 13.25
C CYS A 138 -12.40 9.29 13.53
N CYS A 139 -11.75 8.16 13.82
CA CYS A 139 -12.37 6.85 13.74
C CYS A 139 -11.78 5.91 14.79
N ASP A 140 -12.62 5.07 15.37
CA ASP A 140 -12.17 3.90 16.11
C ASP A 140 -12.18 2.69 15.18
N PHE A 141 -11.06 1.96 15.17
CA PHE A 141 -10.88 0.76 14.35
C PHE A 141 -10.63 -0.43 15.26
N GLU A 142 -11.33 -1.53 15.00
CA GLU A 142 -10.96 -2.84 15.53
C GLU A 142 -10.22 -3.61 14.44
N PHE A 143 -9.11 -4.26 14.83
CA PHE A 143 -8.29 -5.03 13.91
C PHE A 143 -8.26 -6.50 14.32
N ASP A 144 -8.22 -7.40 13.35
CA ASP A 144 -7.94 -8.81 13.61
C ASP A 144 -6.44 -9.06 13.85
N ALA A 145 -6.08 -10.33 14.11
CA ALA A 145 -4.69 -10.75 14.31
C ALA A 145 -3.80 -10.54 13.07
N TYR A 146 -4.39 -10.33 11.89
CA TYR A 146 -3.70 -10.10 10.61
C TYR A 146 -3.60 -8.61 10.26
N GLY A 147 -4.23 -7.73 11.06
CA GLY A 147 -4.25 -6.29 10.86
C GLY A 147 -5.33 -5.80 9.89
N ASN A 148 -6.32 -6.64 9.55
CA ASN A 148 -7.48 -6.22 8.77
C ASN A 148 -8.49 -5.49 9.67
N VAL A 149 -9.19 -4.49 9.11
CA VAL A 149 -10.27 -3.79 9.82
C VAL A 149 -11.47 -4.72 9.97
N VAL A 150 -11.88 -4.98 11.22
CA VAL A 150 -13.02 -5.83 11.60
C VAL A 150 -14.25 -4.98 11.95
N ASP A 151 -14.03 -3.84 12.61
CA ASP A 151 -15.06 -2.85 12.92
C ASP A 151 -14.51 -1.44 12.69
N TYR A 152 -15.40 -0.53 12.33
CA TYR A 152 -15.11 0.87 12.05
C TYR A 152 -16.23 1.74 12.62
N ARG A 153 -15.86 2.66 13.52
CA ARG A 153 -16.80 3.63 14.10
C ARG A 153 -16.29 5.05 13.87
N PRO A 154 -16.94 5.83 12.99
CA PRO A 154 -16.59 7.23 12.83
C PRO A 154 -16.99 8.01 14.08
N LYS A 155 -16.11 8.89 14.54
CA LYS A 155 -16.37 9.84 15.62
C LYS A 155 -17.07 11.04 15.01
N VAL A 156 -18.16 11.47 15.64
CA VAL A 156 -18.87 12.70 15.26
C VAL A 156 -18.06 13.89 15.81
N ASP A 157 -16.93 14.19 15.18
CA ASP A 157 -16.06 15.33 15.52
C ASP A 157 -15.96 16.27 14.31
N ALA A 158 -16.10 17.57 14.55
CA ALA A 158 -16.08 18.61 13.52
C ALA A 158 -14.70 18.80 12.87
N ASN A 159 -13.63 18.28 13.49
CA ASN A 159 -12.28 18.27 12.94
C ASN A 159 -11.99 17.05 12.06
N CYS A 160 -12.96 16.17 11.87
CA CYS A 160 -12.75 14.98 11.08
C CYS A 160 -12.95 15.23 9.58
N LEU A 161 -12.00 14.74 8.77
CA LEU A 161 -11.94 14.92 7.31
C LEU A 161 -12.59 13.76 6.54
N CYS A 162 -13.37 12.89 7.19
CA CYS A 162 -14.04 11.75 6.57
C CYS A 162 -15.56 11.81 6.63
#